data_AF-A0A923TSB2-F1
#
_entry.id   AF-A0A923TSB2-F1
#
_cell.length_a   1.000
_cell.length_b   1.000
_cell.length_c   1.000
_cell.angle_alpha   90.00
_cell.angle_beta   90.00
_cell.angle_gamma   90.00
#
_symmetry.space_group_name_H-M   'P 1'
#
loop_
_entity.id
_entity.type
_entity.pdbx_description
1 polymer ?
#
loop_
_entity_poly.entity_id
_entity_poly.type
_entity_poly.pdbx_seq_one_letter_code
_entity_poly.pdbx_strand_id
1 'polypeptide(L)'
;MLSKEQQDIFYKKLGDNIKATRGDKFVQDELANRTGLSRISIVNIEQGKQKVQLHTLVEIAALLKVQLSEIIPPLDDLKVIDSKVEKIIQKEVEQFQDVENVGSILRDFLKLSQSK
;
A
#
# COMPACT_ATOMS: atom_id res chain seq x y z
N MET A 1 -12.23 2.90 12.81
CA MET A 1 -12.31 2.15 11.53
C MET A 1 -11.35 2.79 10.54
N LEU A 2 -10.75 2.01 9.63
CA LEU A 2 -9.87 2.57 8.59
C LEU A 2 -10.63 3.54 7.69
N SER A 3 -10.03 4.69 7.37
CA SER A 3 -10.58 5.63 6.38
C SER A 3 -10.65 4.97 4.99
N LYS A 4 -11.41 5.55 4.07
CA LYS A 4 -11.46 5.06 2.68
C LYS A 4 -10.07 5.04 2.05
N GLU A 5 -9.31 6.11 2.24
CA GLU A 5 -7.94 6.23 1.73
C GLU A 5 -7.01 5.17 2.33
N GLN A 6 -7.12 4.88 3.63
CA GLN A 6 -6.35 3.81 4.26
C GLN A 6 -6.74 2.43 3.72
N GLN A 7 -8.02 2.20 3.39
CA GLN A 7 -8.46 0.96 2.74
C GLN A 7 -7.88 0.86 1.33
N ASP A 8 -7.88 1.94 0.55
CA ASP A 8 -7.35 1.95 -0.80
C ASP A 8 -5.83 1.68 -0.80
N ILE A 9 -5.08 2.31 0.12
CA ILE A 9 -3.64 2.02 0.34
C ILE A 9 -3.44 0.55 0.75
N PHE A 10 -4.26 0.04 1.66
CA PHE A 10 -4.19 -1.35 2.10
C PHE A 10 -4.35 -2.31 0.93
N TYR A 11 -5.41 -2.18 0.13
CA TYR A 11 -5.65 -3.08 -1.01
C TYR A 11 -4.61 -2.92 -2.10
N LYS A 12 -4.08 -1.71 -2.31
CA LYS A 12 -2.97 -1.49 -3.24
C LYS A 12 -1.72 -2.27 -2.83
N LYS A 13 -1.29 -2.12 -1.57
CA LYS A 13 -0.12 -2.83 -1.03
C LYS A 13 -0.33 -4.34 -0.98
N LEU A 14 -1.52 -4.79 -0.59
CA LEU A 14 -1.90 -6.21 -0.61
C LEU A 14 -1.73 -6.80 -2.01
N GLY A 15 -2.26 -6.11 -3.03
CA GLY A 15 -2.14 -6.52 -4.43
C GLY A 15 -0.69 -6.55 -4.92
N ASP A 16 0.10 -5.55 -4.54
CA ASP A 16 1.53 -5.49 -4.87
C ASP A 16 2.31 -6.63 -4.22
N ASN A 17 2.03 -6.98 -2.96
CA ASN A 17 2.64 -8.11 -2.28
C ASN A 17 2.28 -9.44 -2.96
N ILE A 18 1.00 -9.66 -3.29
CA ILE A 18 0.55 -10.87 -4.01
C ILE A 18 1.31 -11.00 -5.34
N LYS A 19 1.38 -9.90 -6.11
CA LYS A 19 2.08 -9.87 -7.40
C LYS A 19 3.58 -10.15 -7.23
N ALA A 20 4.23 -9.55 -6.24
CA ALA A 20 5.65 -9.73 -5.96
C ALA A 20 5.96 -11.17 -5.56
N THR A 21 5.16 -11.76 -4.66
CA THR A 21 5.28 -13.16 -4.25
C THR A 21 5.04 -14.12 -5.41
N ARG A 22 4.05 -13.83 -6.26
CA ARG A 22 3.77 -14.62 -7.46
C ARG A 22 4.97 -14.63 -8.41
N GLY A 23 5.59 -13.47 -8.61
CA GLY A 23 6.70 -13.26 -9.53
C GLY A 23 6.37 -13.82 -10.93
N ASP A 24 7.37 -14.41 -11.57
CA ASP A 24 7.22 -15.08 -12.87
C ASP A 24 6.87 -16.58 -12.72
N LYS A 25 6.73 -17.09 -11.48
CA LYS A 25 6.52 -18.52 -11.20
C LYS A 25 5.12 -19.00 -11.56
N PHE A 26 4.13 -18.10 -11.52
CA PHE A 26 2.75 -18.39 -11.88
C PHE A 26 2.23 -17.28 -12.79
N VAL A 27 1.63 -17.66 -13.92
CA VAL A 27 0.89 -16.73 -14.76
C VAL A 27 -0.45 -16.40 -14.07
N GLN A 28 -0.94 -15.17 -14.22
CA GLN A 28 -2.23 -14.74 -13.63
C GLN A 28 -3.39 -15.69 -13.98
N ASP A 29 -3.37 -16.28 -15.18
CA ASP A 29 -4.34 -17.29 -15.61
C ASP A 29 -4.29 -18.57 -14.77
N GLU A 30 -3.10 -19.01 -14.35
CA GLU A 30 -2.99 -20.21 -13.52
C GLU A 30 -3.54 -19.95 -12.11
N LEU A 31 -3.23 -18.78 -11.53
CA LEU A 31 -3.77 -18.40 -10.22
C LEU A 31 -5.30 -18.25 -10.29
N ALA A 32 -5.82 -17.68 -11.37
CA ALA A 32 -7.26 -17.56 -11.62
C ALA A 32 -7.94 -18.93 -11.66
N ASN A 33 -7.43 -19.86 -12.48
CA ASN A 33 -7.98 -21.21 -12.61
C ASN A 33 -8.00 -21.97 -11.28
N ARG A 34 -6.94 -21.85 -10.48
CA ARG A 34 -6.83 -22.58 -9.19
C ARG A 34 -7.67 -21.97 -8.06
N THR A 35 -8.02 -20.68 -8.15
CA THR A 35 -8.87 -19.98 -7.18
C THR A 35 -10.33 -19.90 -7.61
N GLY A 36 -10.67 -20.40 -8.82
CA GLY A 36 -12.01 -20.24 -9.41
C GLY A 36 -12.37 -18.79 -9.76
N LEU A 37 -11.38 -17.89 -9.77
CA LEU A 37 -11.55 -16.49 -10.15
C LEU A 37 -11.33 -16.33 -11.66
N SER A 38 -11.85 -15.23 -12.22
CA SER A 38 -11.45 -14.83 -13.57
C SER A 38 -10.05 -14.23 -13.57
N ARG A 39 -9.32 -14.36 -14.68
CA ARG A 39 -8.04 -13.68 -14.91
C ARG A 39 -8.12 -12.18 -14.63
N ILE A 40 -9.21 -11.53 -15.06
CA ILE A 40 -9.46 -10.10 -14.83
C ILE A 40 -9.60 -9.80 -13.33
N SER A 41 -10.25 -10.68 -12.57
CA SER A 41 -10.35 -10.53 -11.12
C SER A 41 -8.99 -10.59 -10.45
N ILE A 42 -8.11 -11.53 -10.84
CA ILE A 42 -6.73 -11.59 -10.34
C ILE A 42 -5.97 -10.30 -10.68
N VAL A 43 -6.08 -9.81 -11.92
CA VAL A 43 -5.45 -8.53 -12.31
C VAL A 43 -5.95 -7.36 -11.44
N ASN A 44 -7.25 -7.27 -11.20
CA ASN A 44 -7.82 -6.19 -10.39
C ASN A 44 -7.46 -6.29 -8.90
N ILE A 45 -7.32 -7.51 -8.37
CA ILE A 45 -6.83 -7.76 -7.01
C ILE A 45 -5.36 -7.31 -6.90
N GLU A 46 -4.50 -7.72 -7.83
CA GLU A 46 -3.08 -7.32 -7.86
C GLU A 46 -2.90 -5.80 -8.06
N GLN A 47 -3.87 -5.13 -8.69
CA GLN A 47 -3.87 -3.66 -8.82
C GLN A 47 -4.50 -2.94 -7.62
N GLY A 48 -5.06 -3.67 -6.64
CA GLY A 48 -5.78 -3.10 -5.50
C GLY A 48 -7.15 -2.50 -5.84
N LYS A 49 -7.64 -2.70 -7.07
CA LYS A 49 -8.95 -2.19 -7.54
C LYS A 49 -10.13 -3.03 -7.08
N GLN A 50 -9.88 -4.29 -6.73
CA GLN A 50 -10.90 -5.22 -6.27
C GLN A 50 -10.54 -5.74 -4.87
N LYS A 51 -11.51 -5.67 -3.96
CA LYS A 51 -11.40 -6.26 -2.63
C LYS A 51 -11.45 -7.79 -2.73
N VAL A 52 -10.62 -8.45 -1.95
CA VAL A 52 -10.55 -9.92 -1.87
C VAL A 52 -11.22 -10.40 -0.59
N GLN A 53 -11.94 -11.52 -0.68
CA GLN A 53 -12.51 -12.18 0.51
C GLN A 53 -11.40 -12.90 1.27
N LEU A 54 -11.52 -12.99 2.60
CA LEU A 54 -10.44 -13.54 3.44
C LEU A 54 -10.12 -15.01 3.11
N HIS A 55 -11.13 -15.84 2.84
CA HIS A 55 -10.91 -17.24 2.46
C HIS A 55 -10.15 -17.36 1.13
N THR A 56 -10.49 -16.54 0.13
CA THR A 56 -9.78 -16.47 -1.15
C THR A 56 -8.33 -16.02 -0.96
N LEU A 57 -8.08 -15.08 -0.04
CA LEU A 57 -6.72 -14.65 0.28
C LEU A 57 -5.89 -15.78 0.90
N VAL A 58 -6.50 -16.61 1.76
CA VAL A 58 -5.87 -17.81 2.34
C VAL A 58 -5.53 -18.83 1.25
N GLU A 59 -6.45 -19.06 0.29
CA GLU A 59 -6.20 -19.93 -0.86
C GLU A 59 -5.04 -19.43 -1.73
N ILE A 60 -5.01 -18.12 -2.02
CA ILE A 60 -3.90 -17.49 -2.75
C ILE A 60 -2.57 -17.71 -2.02
N ALA A 61 -2.52 -17.47 -0.71
CA ALA A 61 -1.31 -17.69 0.09
C ALA A 61 -0.82 -19.15 0.03
N ALA A 62 -1.76 -20.11 0.16
CA ALA A 62 -1.46 -21.54 0.08
C ALA A 62 -0.92 -21.95 -1.31
N LEU A 63 -1.52 -21.43 -2.38
CA LEU A 63 -1.08 -21.67 -3.76
C LEU A 63 0.31 -21.09 -4.04
N LEU A 64 0.57 -19.89 -3.54
CA LEU A 64 1.86 -19.22 -3.66
C LEU A 64 2.92 -19.76 -2.67
N LYS A 65 2.52 -20.65 -1.75
CA LYS A 65 3.37 -21.27 -0.72
C LYS A 65 4.05 -20.23 0.18
N VAL A 66 3.30 -19.22 0.60
CA VAL A 66 3.74 -18.19 1.55
C VAL A 66 2.82 -18.10 2.75
N GLN A 67 3.31 -17.50 3.82
CA GLN A 67 2.50 -17.16 4.98
C GLN A 67 1.60 -15.97 4.67
N LEU A 68 0.43 -15.93 5.30
CA LEU A 68 -0.52 -14.83 5.15
C LEU A 68 0.08 -13.48 5.58
N SER A 69 1.00 -13.48 6.54
CA SER A 69 1.74 -12.29 6.99
C SER A 69 2.69 -11.71 5.94
N GLU A 70 3.07 -12.49 4.92
CA GLU A 70 3.92 -12.00 3.82
C GLU A 70 3.12 -11.21 2.79
N ILE A 71 1.80 -11.45 2.70
CA ILE A 71 0.93 -10.75 1.76
C ILE A 71 0.16 -9.60 2.42
N ILE A 72 -0.25 -9.74 3.68
CA ILE A 72 -0.99 -8.69 4.40
C ILE A 72 -0.05 -7.53 4.78
N PRO A 73 -0.33 -6.28 4.34
CA PRO A 73 0.46 -5.12 4.73
C PRO A 73 0.40 -4.88 6.25
N PRO A 74 1.52 -4.52 6.90
CA PRO A 74 1.52 -4.12 8.31
C PRO A 74 0.74 -2.81 8.52
N LEU A 75 0.23 -2.57 9.73
CA LEU A 75 -0.55 -1.36 10.02
C LEU A 75 0.24 -0.06 9.81
N ASP A 76 1.55 -0.09 10.07
CA ASP A 76 2.44 1.05 9.88
C ASP A 76 2.52 1.54 8.43
N ASP A 77 2.19 0.67 7.47
CA ASP A 77 2.18 0.96 6.05
C ASP A 77 0.92 1.73 5.60
N LEU A 78 -0.07 1.87 6.48
CA LEU A 78 -1.34 2.56 6.21
C LEU A 78 -1.33 4.01 6.69
N LYS A 79 -0.15 4.56 6.99
CA LYS A 79 0.03 5.95 7.40
C LYS A 79 -0.26 6.86 6.20
N VAL A 80 -1.37 7.58 6.29
CA VAL A 80 -1.71 8.66 5.37
C VAL A 80 -1.06 9.93 5.91
N ILE A 81 -0.21 10.57 5.10
CA ILE A 81 0.21 11.94 5.40
C ILE A 81 -1.04 12.80 5.21
N ASP A 82 -1.42 13.58 6.22
CA ASP A 82 -2.57 14.48 6.09
C ASP A 82 -2.37 15.36 4.86
N SER A 83 -3.30 15.30 3.90
CA SER A 83 -3.23 16.09 2.67
C SER A 83 -3.05 17.60 2.91
N LYS A 84 -3.43 18.13 4.08
CA LYS A 84 -3.10 19.50 4.49
C LYS A 84 -1.61 19.66 4.78
N VAL A 85 -0.99 18.69 5.46
CA VAL A 85 0.45 18.65 5.70
C VAL A 85 1.21 18.55 4.39
N GLU A 86 0.77 17.70 3.47
CA GLU A 86 1.40 17.55 2.15
C GLU A 86 1.34 18.86 1.33
N LYS A 87 0.19 19.56 1.35
CA LYS A 87 0.04 20.89 0.73
C LYS A 87 0.88 21.97 1.39
N ILE A 88 1.02 21.94 2.73
CA ILE A 88 1.90 22.86 3.44
C ILE A 88 3.35 22.60 3.01
N ILE A 89 3.79 21.34 3.03
CA ILE A 89 5.13 20.96 2.59
C ILE A 89 5.37 21.42 1.15
N GLN A 90 4.43 21.19 0.24
CA GLN A 90 4.59 21.55 -1.17
C GLN A 90 4.66 23.06 -1.41
N LYS A 91 3.79 23.83 -0.74
CA LYS A 91 3.82 25.30 -0.80
C LYS A 91 5.13 25.86 -0.25
N GLU A 92 5.64 25.28 0.83
CA GLU A 92 6.90 25.69 1.41
C GLU A 92 8.07 25.30 0.48
N VAL A 93 8.08 24.06 -0.05
CA VAL A 93 9.08 23.56 -1.02
C VAL A 93 9.19 24.44 -2.26
N GLU A 94 8.07 24.92 -2.81
CA GLU A 94 8.05 25.83 -3.96
C GLU A 94 8.66 27.21 -3.67
N GLN A 95 8.73 27.62 -2.41
CA GLN A 95 9.31 28.90 -1.99
C GLN A 95 10.82 28.83 -1.70
N PHE A 96 11.43 27.64 -1.74
CA PHE A 96 12.85 27.50 -1.43
C PHE A 96 13.73 27.58 -2.68
N GLN A 97 14.67 28.53 -2.66
CA GLN A 97 15.79 28.59 -3.62
C GLN A 97 17.08 27.96 -3.09
N ASP A 98 17.16 27.61 -1.79
CA ASP A 98 18.42 27.18 -1.17
C ASP A 98 18.23 26.02 -0.16
N VAL A 99 19.13 25.03 -0.25
CA VAL A 99 19.00 23.70 0.36
C VAL A 99 19.41 23.68 1.84
N GLU A 100 20.21 24.64 2.30
CA GLU A 100 20.67 24.72 3.70
C GLU A 100 19.54 24.97 4.71
N ASN A 101 18.44 25.61 4.30
CA ASN A 101 17.31 25.92 5.17
C ASN A 101 16.36 24.74 5.44
N VAL A 102 16.44 23.66 4.64
CA VAL A 102 15.59 22.46 4.80
C VAL A 102 15.77 21.83 6.18
N GLY A 103 17.00 21.88 6.73
CA GLY A 103 17.31 21.37 8.05
C GLY A 103 16.65 22.14 9.21
N SER A 104 16.30 23.42 9.03
CA SER A 104 15.55 24.19 10.04
C SER A 104 14.09 23.77 10.07
N ILE A 105 13.50 23.60 8.90
CA ILE A 105 12.07 23.31 8.74
C ILE A 105 11.75 21.90 9.21
N LEU A 106 12.61 20.92 8.90
CA LEU A 106 12.46 19.57 9.43
C LEU A 106 12.50 19.55 10.95
N ARG A 107 13.33 20.41 11.57
CA ARG A 107 13.37 20.55 13.03
C ARG A 107 12.11 21.18 13.61
N ASP A 108 11.56 22.20 12.96
CA ASP A 108 10.33 22.85 13.43
C ASP A 108 9.09 21.98 13.22
N PHE A 109 9.04 21.25 12.10
CA PHE A 109 8.01 20.24 11.84
C PHE A 109 8.05 19.10 12.87
N LEU A 110 9.23 18.58 13.19
CA LEU A 110 9.38 17.54 14.21
C LEU A 110 8.90 18.00 15.59
N LYS A 111 9.21 19.24 15.98
CA LYS A 111 8.71 19.84 17.24
C LYS A 111 7.19 19.94 17.28
N LEU A 112 6.58 20.36 16.17
CA LEU A 112 5.10 20.41 16.04
C LEU A 112 4.46 19.02 16.11
N SER A 113 5.13 17.99 15.56
CA SER A 113 4.63 16.62 15.58
C SER A 113 4.71 15.94 16.95
N GLN A 114 5.61 16.39 17.83
CA GLN A 114 5.82 15.82 19.17
C GLN A 114 5.03 16.52 20.28
N SER A 115 4.31 17.61 19.97
CA SER A 115 3.56 18.39 20.95
C SER A 115 2.10 17.94 21.15
N LYS A 116 1.78 16.67 20.84
CA LYS A 116 0.47 16.05 21.09
C LYS A 116 0.60 14.84 22.00
#